data_AF-H1KVI4-F1
#
_entry.id   AF-H1KVI4-F1
#
_cell.length_a   1.000
_cell.length_b   1.000
_cell.length_c   1.000
_cell.angle_alpha   90.00
_cell.angle_beta   90.00
_cell.angle_gamma   90.00
#
_symmetry.space_group_name_H-M   'P 1'
#
loop_
_entity.id
_entity.type
_entity.pdbx_description
1 polymer ?
#
loop_
_entity_poly.entity_id
_entity_poly.type
_entity_poly.pdbx_seq_one_letter_code
_entity_poly.pdbx_strand_id
1 'polypeptide(L)'
;MVLSLERRVSTRSERVAARVPVEIRPARLADLDALVSLEHAAFTTDRAERRAIRHAIRSVSMTLLVAVAREPAEGGEVEILVGAATTERRRTSRVARLSSLAVA
;
A
#
# COMPACT_ATOMS: atom_id res chain seq x y z
N MET A 1 -19.29 -11.10 29.06
CA MET A 1 -18.70 -10.25 30.13
C MET A 1 -17.29 -9.89 29.70
N VAL A 2 -17.15 -8.66 29.20
CA VAL A 2 -15.96 -7.84 28.88
C VAL A 2 -14.69 -8.54 28.35
N LEU A 3 -14.54 -8.57 27.02
CA LEU A 3 -13.22 -8.63 26.38
C LEU A 3 -12.64 -7.21 26.42
N SER A 4 -11.70 -6.97 27.33
CA SER A 4 -10.91 -5.74 27.37
C SER A 4 -9.98 -5.73 26.15
N LEU A 5 -10.47 -5.19 25.04
CA LEU A 5 -9.64 -4.82 23.91
C LEU A 5 -8.96 -3.50 24.28
N GLU A 6 -8.01 -3.56 25.21
CA GLU A 6 -7.12 -2.46 25.52
C GLU A 6 -6.39 -2.08 24.24
N ARG A 7 -6.95 -1.05 23.63
CA ARG A 7 -6.50 -0.23 22.53
C ARG A 7 -5.03 0.16 22.72
N ARG A 8 -4.12 -0.75 22.40
CA ARG A 8 -2.75 -0.42 22.03
C ARG A 8 -2.71 -0.11 20.55
N VAL A 9 -3.43 0.94 20.13
CA VAL A 9 -3.05 1.65 18.90
C VAL A 9 -1.73 2.30 19.26
N SER A 10 -0.63 1.68 18.83
CA SER A 10 0.75 2.11 19.10
C SER A 10 0.83 3.63 19.11
N THR A 11 1.03 4.19 20.30
CA THR A 11 1.17 5.63 20.53
C THR A 11 2.51 6.06 19.95
N ARG A 12 2.53 6.29 18.63
CA ARG A 12 3.35 7.23 17.84
C ARG A 12 4.88 7.38 18.09
N SER A 13 5.53 6.80 19.09
CA SER A 13 6.71 7.46 19.67
C SER A 13 8.06 6.71 19.71
N GLU A 14 8.20 5.46 19.26
CA GLU A 14 9.47 4.73 19.55
C GLU A 14 10.28 4.21 18.36
N ARG A 15 9.91 4.53 17.12
CA ARG A 15 10.81 4.32 15.96
C ARG A 15 10.98 5.60 15.16
N VAL A 16 11.81 6.48 15.71
CA VAL A 16 12.52 7.51 14.95
C VAL A 16 13.88 6.94 14.55
N ALA A 17 13.88 5.74 13.94
CA ALA A 17 14.99 5.37 13.07
C ALA A 17 14.76 6.14 11.77
N ALA A 18 15.77 6.88 11.30
CA ALA A 18 15.77 7.78 10.14
C ALA A 18 14.55 7.59 9.23
N ARG A 19 13.47 8.34 9.51
CA ARG A 19 12.24 8.20 8.73
C ARG A 19 12.50 8.85 7.37
N VAL A 20 12.78 8.02 6.38
CA VAL A 20 12.61 8.43 4.99
C VAL A 20 11.18 8.94 4.87
N PRO A 21 10.96 10.18 4.38
CA PRO A 21 9.61 10.70 4.25
C PRO A 21 8.82 9.80 3.29
N VAL A 22 7.71 9.27 3.79
CA VAL A 22 6.80 8.41 3.00
C VAL A 22 5.55 9.19 2.65
N GLU A 23 5.27 9.34 1.36
CA GLU A 23 4.04 9.90 0.83
C GLU A 23 3.06 8.77 0.50
N ILE A 24 1.78 8.91 0.90
CA ILE A 24 0.72 8.00 0.48
C ILE A 24 -0.09 8.67 -0.62
N ARG A 25 -0.20 8.02 -1.77
CA ARG A 25 -0.98 8.52 -2.92
C ARG A 25 -1.73 7.40 -3.64
N PRO A 26 -2.76 7.70 -4.46
CA PRO A 26 -3.32 6.74 -5.39
C PRO A 26 -2.26 6.21 -6.35
N ALA A 27 -2.33 4.92 -6.66
CA ALA A 27 -1.49 4.28 -7.65
C ALA A 27 -1.79 4.83 -9.05
N ARG A 28 -0.73 5.00 -9.84
CA ARG A 28 -0.74 5.39 -11.24
C ARG A 28 -0.31 4.20 -12.08
N LEU A 29 -0.63 4.21 -13.38
CA LEU A 29 -0.20 3.13 -14.28
C LEU A 29 1.32 3.00 -14.38
N ALA A 30 2.06 4.08 -14.16
CA ALA A 30 3.52 4.08 -14.10
C ALA A 30 4.08 3.25 -12.92
N ASP A 31 3.29 3.06 -11.86
CA ASP A 31 3.70 2.28 -10.69
C ASP A 31 3.56 0.76 -10.92
N LEU A 32 2.97 0.31 -12.04
CA LEU A 32 2.57 -1.08 -12.24
C LEU A 32 3.74 -2.07 -12.11
N ASP A 33 4.90 -1.75 -12.68
CA ASP A 33 6.05 -2.66 -12.62
C ASP A 33 6.66 -2.70 -11.21
N ALA A 34 6.71 -1.57 -10.51
CA ALA A 34 7.12 -1.51 -9.11
C ALA A 34 6.15 -2.26 -8.19
N LEU A 35 4.85 -2.17 -8.45
CA LEU A 35 3.81 -2.90 -7.72
C LEU A 35 3.91 -4.41 -7.89
N VAL A 36 4.20 -4.91 -9.10
CA VAL A 36 4.43 -6.34 -9.34
C VAL A 36 5.66 -6.83 -8.58
N SER A 37 6.74 -6.05 -8.59
CA SER A 37 7.95 -6.38 -7.83
C SER A 37 7.68 -6.38 -6.32
N LEU A 38 6.93 -5.39 -5.81
CA LEU A 38 6.51 -5.32 -4.41
C LEU A 38 5.63 -6.51 -4.02
N GLU A 39 4.68 -6.91 -4.87
CA GLU A 39 3.82 -8.07 -4.64
C GLU A 39 4.64 -9.36 -4.51
N HIS A 40 5.62 -9.54 -5.40
CA HIS A 40 6.52 -10.69 -5.38
C HIS A 40 7.42 -10.70 -4.14
N ALA A 41 7.81 -9.54 -3.63
CA ALA A 41 8.62 -9.40 -2.43
C ALA A 41 7.80 -9.62 -1.14
N ALA A 42 6.58 -9.07 -1.08
CA ALA A 42 5.72 -9.09 0.10
C ALA A 42 5.04 -10.45 0.31
N PHE A 43 4.68 -11.16 -0.77
CA PHE A 43 3.93 -12.41 -0.69
C PHE A 43 4.70 -13.59 -1.27
N THR A 44 4.71 -14.71 -0.54
CA THR A 44 5.28 -15.98 -1.03
C THR A 44 4.27 -16.75 -1.89
N THR A 45 2.98 -16.63 -1.58
CA THR A 45 1.85 -17.31 -2.24
C THR A 45 0.69 -16.34 -2.45
N ASP A 46 -0.33 -16.73 -3.23
CA ASP A 46 -1.52 -15.92 -3.52
C ASP A 46 -1.23 -14.51 -4.06
N ARG A 47 -0.19 -14.41 -4.90
CA ARG A 47 0.24 -13.15 -5.50
C ARG A 47 -0.79 -12.66 -6.50
N ALA A 48 -1.14 -11.38 -6.41
CA ALA A 48 -1.90 -10.72 -7.45
C ALA A 48 -1.10 -10.68 -8.76
N GLU A 49 -1.67 -11.24 -9.82
CA GLU A 49 -1.06 -11.13 -11.14
C GLU A 49 -1.06 -9.67 -11.64
N ARG A 50 -0.11 -9.34 -12.52
CA ARG A 50 0.00 -8.00 -13.15
C ARG A 50 -1.32 -7.49 -13.75
N ARG A 51 -2.14 -8.38 -14.32
CA ARG A 51 -3.46 -8.03 -14.87
C ARG A 51 -4.44 -7.55 -13.79
N ALA A 52 -4.42 -8.19 -12.62
CA ALA A 52 -5.28 -7.87 -11.49
C ALA A 52 -4.86 -6.53 -10.86
N ILE A 53 -3.55 -6.32 -10.68
CA ILE A 53 -3.00 -5.04 -10.21
C ILE A 53 -3.38 -3.91 -11.17
N ARG A 54 -3.18 -4.09 -12.48
CA ARG A 54 -3.58 -3.11 -13.50
C ARG A 54 -5.09 -2.83 -13.48
N HIS A 55 -5.91 -3.85 -13.25
CA HIS A 55 -7.36 -3.67 -13.10
C HIS A 55 -7.69 -2.82 -11.87
N ALA A 56 -7.07 -3.09 -10.73
CA ALA A 56 -7.27 -2.32 -9.50
C ALA A 56 -6.93 -0.83 -9.66
N ILE A 57 -5.85 -0.50 -10.37
CA ILE A 57 -5.47 0.89 -10.68
C ILE A 57 -6.57 1.63 -11.47
N ARG A 58 -7.23 0.94 -12.40
CA ARG A 58 -8.20 1.54 -13.33
C ARG A 58 -9.65 1.45 -12.85
N SER A 59 -9.90 0.67 -11.80
CA SER A 59 -11.25 0.35 -11.38
C SER A 59 -11.89 1.50 -10.61
N VAL A 60 -13.16 1.77 -10.94
CA VAL A 60 -13.97 2.78 -10.23
C VAL A 60 -14.42 2.30 -8.84
N SER A 61 -14.56 0.99 -8.67
CA SER A 61 -14.98 0.37 -7.41
C SER A 61 -13.80 0.02 -6.51
N MET A 62 -12.56 0.11 -7.00
CA MET A 62 -11.37 -0.15 -6.21
C MET A 62 -10.58 1.13 -5.96
N THR A 63 -9.71 1.11 -4.96
CA THR A 63 -8.72 2.14 -4.74
C THR A 63 -7.44 1.47 -4.29
N LEU A 64 -6.42 1.54 -5.14
CA LEU A 64 -5.06 1.09 -4.84
C LEU A 64 -4.25 2.30 -4.38
N LEU A 65 -3.82 2.27 -3.12
CA LEU A 65 -2.95 3.27 -2.53
C LEU A 65 -1.52 2.73 -2.52
N VAL A 66 -0.55 3.60 -2.76
CA VAL A 66 0.88 3.29 -2.67
C VAL A 66 1.54 4.19 -1.64
N ALA A 67 2.48 3.63 -0.91
CA ALA A 67 3.39 4.34 -0.02
C ALA A 67 4.73 4.48 -0.74
N VAL A 68 5.18 5.72 -0.91
CA VAL A 68 6.38 6.07 -1.69
C VAL A 68 7.38 6.76 -0.79
N ALA A 69 8.56 6.17 -0.66
CA ALA A 69 9.74 6.79 -0.08
C ALA A 69 10.50 7.55 -1.16
N ARG A 70 11.05 8.72 -0.83
CA ARG A 70 11.95 9.45 -1.72
C ARG A 70 13.37 9.34 -1.21
N GLU A 71 14.25 8.82 -2.06
CA GLU A 71 15.68 8.74 -1.77
C GLU A 71 16.48 9.61 -2.75
N PRO A 72 17.51 10.32 -2.26
CA PRO A 72 18.43 11.04 -3.13
C PRO A 72 19.23 10.03 -3.97
N ALA A 73 19.29 10.25 -5.28
CA ALA A 73 20.07 9.47 -6.22
C ALA A 73 20.95 10.38 -7.07
N GLU A 74 21.96 9.81 -7.73
CA GLU A 74 22.78 10.55 -8.68
C GLU A 74 21.89 11.09 -9.82
N GLY A 75 21.73 12.42 -9.87
CA GLY A 75 20.91 13.10 -10.89
C GLY A 75 19.45 13.39 -10.50
N GLY A 76 19.02 13.16 -9.26
CA GLY A 76 17.68 13.57 -8.81
C GLY A 76 17.16 12.83 -7.58
N GLU A 77 15.83 12.73 -7.47
CA GLU A 77 15.14 11.92 -6.47
C GLU A 77 14.52 10.69 -7.13
N VAL A 78 14.64 9.53 -6.48
CA VAL A 78 13.99 8.30 -6.92
C VAL A 78 12.83 7.98 -5.97
N GLU A 79 11.66 7.72 -6.56
CA GLU A 79 10.50 7.22 -5.86
C GLU A 79 10.60 5.70 -5.71
N ILE A 80 10.62 5.23 -4.47
CA ILE A 80 10.64 3.80 -4.14
C ILE A 80 9.30 3.45 -3.50
N LEU A 81 8.59 2.49 -4.10
CA LEU A 81 7.37 1.95 -3.50
C LEU A 81 7.75 1.01 -2.35
N VAL A 82 7.39 1.43 -1.13
CA VAL A 82 7.66 0.67 0.11
C VAL A 82 6.41 -0.05 0.63
N GLY A 83 5.25 0.23 0.04
CA GLY A 83 4.01 -0.47 0.38
C GLY A 83 2.86 -0.15 -0.55
N ALA A 84 1.84 -1.00 -0.53
CA ALA A 84 0.62 -0.83 -1.29
C ALA A 84 -0.60 -1.42 -0.55
N ALA A 85 -1.77 -0.82 -0.72
CA ALA A 85 -3.02 -1.29 -0.14
C ALA A 85 -4.16 -1.22 -1.15
N THR A 86 -4.87 -2.33 -1.34
CA THR A 86 -6.04 -2.40 -2.22
C THR A 86 -7.31 -2.38 -1.41
N THR A 87 -8.20 -1.44 -1.69
CA THR A 87 -9.54 -1.39 -1.10
C THR A 87 -10.62 -1.55 -2.16
N GLU A 88 -11.69 -2.26 -1.81
CA GLU A 88 -12.86 -2.49 -2.64
C GLU A 88 -14.09 -1.84 -2.02
N ARG A 89 -14.81 -1.06 -2.82
CA ARG A 89 -15.99 -0.31 -2.42
C ARG A 89 -17.19 -0.81 -3.19
N ARG A 90 -18.30 -1.03 -2.49
CA ARG A 90 -19.60 -1.29 -3.11
C ARG A 90 -20.39 0.01 -3.12
N ARG A 91 -21.04 0.31 -4.25
CA ARG A 91 -21.79 1.57 -4.46
C ARG A 91 -22.83 1.87 -3.37
N THR A 92 -23.42 0.83 -2.77
CA THR A 92 -24.47 0.95 -1.74
C THR A 92 -23.95 0.80 -0.30
N SER A 93 -22.63 0.69 -0.11
CA SER A 93 -22.01 0.46 1.20
C SER A 93 -21.18 1.67 1.64
N ARG A 94 -21.23 2.00 2.94
CA ARG A 94 -20.31 2.95 3.57
C ARG A 94 -19.02 2.29 4.07
N VAL A 95 -18.93 0.96 3.97
CA VAL A 95 -17.77 0.16 4.36
C VAL A 95 -17.04 -0.32 3.10
N ALA A 96 -15.71 -0.19 3.12
CA ALA A 96 -14.81 -0.74 2.12
C ALA A 96 -14.12 -2.00 2.68
N ARG A 97 -13.85 -2.97 1.81
CA ARG A 97 -13.02 -4.13 2.14
C ARG A 97 -11.57 -3.79 1.85
N LEU A 98 -10.66 -4.03 2.79
CA LEU A 98 -9.23 -4.12 2.50
C LEU A 98 -8.96 -5.51 1.94
N SER A 99 -8.68 -5.61 0.63
CA SER A 99 -8.47 -6.90 -0.03
C SER A 99 -7.02 -7.32 -0.09
N SER A 100 -6.06 -6.38 -0.05
CA SER A 100 -4.63 -6.68 0.03
C SER A 100 -3.87 -5.52 0.71
N LEU A 101 -2.79 -5.87 1.41
CA LEU A 101 -1.83 -4.94 2.01
C LEU A 101 -0.41 -5.54 1.90
N ALA A 102 0.42 -4.94 1.04
CA ALA A 102 1.80 -5.34 0.80
C ALA A 102 2.77 -4.31 1.41
N VAL A 103 3.83 -4.79 2.06
CA VAL A 103 4.94 -3.98 2.59
C VAL A 103 6.23 -4.77 2.37
N ALA A 104 7.30 -4.10 1.94
CA ALA A 104 8.63 -4.69 1.77
C ALA A 104 9.66 -3.98 2.66
#